data_AF-A0A529HXQ6-F1
#
_entry.id   AF-A0A529HXQ6-F1
#
_cell.length_a   1.000
_cell.length_b   1.000
_cell.length_c   1.000
_cell.angle_alpha   90.00
_cell.angle_beta   90.00
_cell.angle_gamma   90.00
#
_symmetry.space_group_name_H-M   'P 1'
#
loop_
_entity.id
_entity.type
_entity.pdbx_description
1 polymer ?
#
loop_
_entity_poly.entity_id
_entity_poly.type
_entity_poly.pdbx_seq_one_letter_code
_entity_poly.pdbx_strand_id
1 'polypeptide(L)'
;MNTYTSYQLIAKDIPKAIDQVEAQPVVKRDTDYYLANIGNIKTIDDFVKDTRLFTYAMKAYGLGDMAYAKAFMVKALKEGVSDSDSFANKLSDKRYAAFVKAFNFAAYGSTATLFPSAQQGTVDKYMRQTLEENAGETNQGVRLALYFQRKAPDITNWY
;
A
#
# COMPACT_ATOMS: atom_id res chain seq x y z
N MET A 1 2.10 -7.54 28.78
CA MET A 1 2.93 -6.48 28.17
C MET A 1 2.01 -5.30 27.84
N ASN A 2 2.38 -4.06 28.14
CA ASN A 2 1.53 -2.89 27.86
C ASN A 2 1.80 -2.32 26.44
N THR A 3 0.94 -1.43 25.96
CA THR A 3 1.03 -0.83 24.61
C THR A 3 2.36 -0.12 24.37
N TYR A 4 2.83 0.67 25.34
CA TYR A 4 4.06 1.45 25.23
C TYR A 4 5.30 0.56 25.06
N THR A 5 5.47 -0.45 25.91
CA THR A 5 6.61 -1.38 25.83
C THR A 5 6.57 -2.18 24.54
N SER A 6 5.40 -2.63 24.10
CA SER A 6 5.26 -3.40 22.85
C SER A 6 5.62 -2.56 21.62
N TYR A 7 5.15 -1.30 21.57
CA TYR A 7 5.53 -0.35 20.53
C TYR A 7 7.04 -0.09 20.53
N GLN A 8 7.66 0.19 21.69
CA GLN A 8 9.08 0.46 21.77
C GLN A 8 9.95 -0.70 21.27
N LEU A 9 9.56 -1.94 21.55
CA LEU A 9 10.27 -3.12 21.06
C LEU A 9 10.29 -3.20 19.53
N ILE A 10 9.18 -2.87 18.87
CA ILE A 10 9.08 -2.86 17.41
C ILE A 10 9.78 -1.61 16.83
N ALA A 11 9.50 -0.43 17.39
CA ALA A 11 10.00 0.84 16.88
C ALA A 11 11.52 1.01 17.01
N LYS A 12 12.14 0.34 17.98
CA LYS A 12 13.60 0.34 18.18
C LYS A 12 14.36 -0.26 16.98
N ASP A 13 13.77 -1.24 16.30
CA ASP A 13 14.39 -1.95 15.19
C ASP A 13 13.35 -2.33 14.14
N ILE A 14 12.80 -1.31 13.48
CA ILE A 14 11.84 -1.48 12.38
C ILE A 14 12.40 -2.35 11.25
N PRO A 15 13.67 -2.20 10.81
CA PRO A 15 14.23 -3.08 9.79
C PRO A 15 14.12 -4.56 10.17
N LYS A 16 14.54 -4.94 11.38
CA LYS A 16 14.40 -6.33 11.83
C LYS A 16 12.94 -6.79 11.91
N ALA A 17 12.04 -5.91 12.34
CA ALA A 17 10.61 -6.24 12.38
C ALA A 17 10.04 -6.46 10.96
N ILE A 18 10.53 -5.73 9.96
CA ILE A 18 10.19 -5.93 8.55
C ILE A 18 10.78 -7.25 8.02
N ASP A 19 12.04 -7.56 8.32
CA ASP A 19 12.66 -8.84 7.93
C ASP A 19 11.87 -10.04 8.48
N GLN A 20 11.37 -9.93 9.71
CA GLN A 20 10.51 -10.95 10.31
C GLN A 20 9.17 -11.09 9.60
N VAL A 21 8.59 -10.00 9.10
CA VAL A 21 7.37 -10.03 8.29
C VAL A 21 7.64 -10.64 6.93
N GLU A 22 8.74 -10.26 6.27
CA GLU A 22 9.14 -10.82 4.97
C GLU A 22 9.38 -12.33 5.03
N ALA A 23 9.96 -12.82 6.13
CA ALA A 23 10.20 -14.24 6.36
C ALA A 23 8.91 -15.08 6.53
N GLN A 24 7.74 -14.46 6.69
CA GLN A 24 6.47 -15.20 6.81
C GLN A 24 6.14 -15.87 5.46
N PRO A 25 5.82 -17.18 5.43
CA PRO A 25 5.65 -17.91 4.17
C PRO A 25 4.63 -17.30 3.20
N VAL A 26 3.49 -16.82 3.71
CA VAL A 26 2.43 -16.21 2.88
C VAL A 26 2.88 -14.86 2.33
N VAL A 27 3.48 -14.01 3.17
CA VAL A 27 4.04 -12.71 2.77
C VAL A 27 5.08 -12.90 1.68
N LYS A 28 6.04 -13.80 1.89
CA LYS A 28 7.07 -14.08 0.90
C LYS A 28 6.47 -14.53 -0.43
N ARG A 29 5.57 -15.52 -0.39
CA ARG A 29 4.94 -16.08 -1.59
C ARG A 29 4.14 -15.04 -2.38
N ASP A 30 3.44 -14.14 -1.70
CA ASP A 30 2.66 -13.08 -2.35
C ASP A 30 3.55 -11.97 -2.89
N THR A 31 4.63 -11.63 -2.19
CA THR A 31 5.65 -10.66 -2.63
C THR A 31 6.40 -11.16 -3.86
N ASP A 32 6.85 -12.42 -3.84
CA ASP A 32 7.52 -13.07 -4.98
C ASP A 32 6.61 -13.05 -6.21
N TYR A 33 5.33 -13.40 -6.04
CA TYR A 33 4.35 -13.34 -7.13
C TYR A 33 4.16 -11.91 -7.63
N TYR A 34 4.05 -10.94 -6.72
CA TYR A 34 3.88 -9.55 -7.08
C TYR A 34 5.02 -9.03 -7.96
N LEU A 35 6.27 -9.20 -7.49
CA LEU A 35 7.46 -8.73 -8.20
C LEU A 35 7.66 -9.45 -9.54
N ALA A 36 7.36 -10.74 -9.62
CA ALA A 36 7.50 -11.51 -10.85
C ALA A 36 6.48 -11.09 -11.94
N ASN A 37 5.33 -10.54 -11.57
CA ASN A 37 4.21 -10.33 -12.50
C ASN A 37 3.86 -8.86 -12.74
N ILE A 38 4.09 -7.95 -11.79
CA ILE A 38 3.61 -6.56 -11.89
C ILE A 38 4.17 -5.83 -13.11
N GLY A 39 5.44 -6.03 -13.47
CA GLY A 39 6.06 -5.41 -14.64
C GLY A 39 5.46 -5.84 -15.98
N ASN A 40 4.73 -6.96 -16.00
CA ASN A 40 4.05 -7.47 -17.19
C ASN A 40 2.69 -6.81 -17.43
N ILE A 41 2.11 -6.15 -16.42
CA ILE A 41 0.80 -5.49 -16.51
C ILE A 41 0.92 -4.21 -17.34
N LYS A 42 0.13 -4.11 -18.42
CA LYS A 42 0.17 -2.98 -19.37
C LYS A 42 -1.07 -2.11 -19.34
N THR A 43 -2.18 -2.60 -18.79
CA THR A 43 -3.43 -1.86 -18.75
C THR A 43 -4.07 -1.90 -17.37
N ILE A 44 -4.95 -0.94 -17.10
CA ILE A 44 -5.76 -0.91 -15.88
C ILE A 44 -6.60 -2.18 -15.78
N ASP A 45 -7.15 -2.65 -16.90
CA ASP A 45 -7.98 -3.85 -16.93
C ASP A 45 -7.17 -5.10 -16.59
N ASP A 46 -5.95 -5.25 -17.12
CA ASP A 46 -5.05 -6.35 -16.74
C ASP A 46 -4.75 -6.32 -15.25
N PHE A 47 -4.49 -5.11 -14.72
CA PHE A 47 -4.16 -4.94 -13.31
C PHE A 47 -5.30 -5.38 -12.39
N VAL A 48 -6.53 -4.92 -12.62
CA VAL A 48 -7.67 -5.24 -11.75
C VAL A 48 -8.22 -6.66 -11.98
N LYS A 49 -7.96 -7.26 -13.14
CA LYS A 49 -8.31 -8.66 -13.44
C LYS A 49 -7.43 -9.64 -12.70
N ASP A 50 -6.12 -9.38 -12.59
CA ASP A 50 -5.26 -10.15 -11.69
C ASP A 50 -5.57 -9.78 -10.23
N THR A 51 -6.50 -10.56 -9.65
CA THR A 51 -6.98 -10.32 -8.28
C THR A 51 -5.86 -10.45 -7.25
N ARG A 52 -4.84 -11.27 -7.51
CA ARG A 52 -3.73 -11.45 -6.58
C ARG A 52 -2.81 -10.23 -6.56
N LEU A 53 -2.43 -9.72 -7.73
CA LEU A 53 -1.68 -8.46 -7.85
C LEU A 53 -2.46 -7.28 -7.26
N PHE A 54 -3.74 -7.17 -7.66
CA PHE A 54 -4.56 -6.05 -7.25
C PHE A 54 -4.79 -6.03 -5.74
N THR A 55 -5.10 -7.18 -5.13
CA THR A 55 -5.32 -7.27 -3.67
C THR A 55 -4.03 -7.00 -2.90
N TYR A 56 -2.88 -7.48 -3.39
CA TYR A 56 -1.57 -7.18 -2.80
C TYR A 56 -1.30 -5.68 -2.79
N ALA A 57 -1.47 -5.01 -3.95
CA ALA A 57 -1.30 -3.58 -4.07
C ALA A 57 -2.31 -2.81 -3.19
N MET A 58 -3.58 -3.20 -3.19
CA MET A 58 -4.60 -2.56 -2.35
C MET A 58 -4.25 -2.67 -0.87
N LYS A 59 -3.82 -3.86 -0.42
CA LYS A 59 -3.33 -4.07 0.95
C LYS A 59 -2.13 -3.17 1.25
N ALA A 60 -1.13 -3.07 0.36
CA ALA A 60 0.03 -2.20 0.57
C ALA A 60 -0.34 -0.74 0.87
N TYR A 61 -1.42 -0.25 0.27
CA TYR A 61 -1.92 1.11 0.48
C TYR A 61 -2.96 1.22 1.60
N GLY A 62 -3.18 0.15 2.38
CA GLY A 62 -4.15 0.08 3.47
C GLY A 62 -5.61 0.04 2.99
N LEU A 63 -5.84 -0.29 1.73
CA LEU A 63 -7.15 -0.36 1.09
C LEU A 63 -7.62 -1.82 0.91
N GLY A 64 -7.05 -2.77 1.65
CA GLY A 64 -7.34 -4.20 1.52
C GLY A 64 -8.84 -4.52 1.62
N ASP A 65 -9.55 -3.93 2.58
CA ASP A 65 -10.99 -4.11 2.77
C ASP A 65 -11.83 -3.60 1.59
N MET A 66 -11.25 -2.73 0.75
CA MET A 66 -11.89 -2.14 -0.43
C MET A 66 -11.45 -2.82 -1.74
N ALA A 67 -10.70 -3.93 -1.68
CA ALA A 67 -10.23 -4.64 -2.87
C ALA A 67 -11.37 -5.20 -3.74
N TYR A 68 -12.58 -5.35 -3.20
CA TYR A 68 -13.77 -5.74 -3.97
C TYR A 68 -14.28 -4.61 -4.89
N ALA A 69 -13.96 -3.35 -4.60
CA ALA A 69 -14.48 -2.17 -5.30
C ALA A 69 -13.72 -1.89 -6.61
N LYS A 70 -13.59 -2.91 -7.48
CA LYS A 70 -12.77 -2.83 -8.71
C LYS A 70 -13.20 -1.69 -9.64
N ALA A 71 -14.49 -1.51 -9.88
CA ALA A 71 -15.00 -0.44 -10.76
C ALA A 71 -14.66 0.96 -10.24
N PHE A 72 -14.70 1.15 -8.92
CA PHE A 72 -14.29 2.39 -8.27
C PHE A 72 -12.81 2.70 -8.53
N MET A 73 -11.95 1.69 -8.37
CA MET A 73 -10.52 1.82 -8.62
C MET A 73 -10.18 1.99 -10.10
N VAL A 74 -10.91 1.33 -11.01
CA VAL A 74 -10.77 1.57 -12.46
C VAL A 74 -11.05 3.03 -12.80
N LYS A 75 -12.10 3.64 -12.24
CA LYS A 75 -12.38 5.07 -12.43
C LYS A 75 -11.23 5.94 -11.92
N ALA A 76 -10.78 5.69 -10.68
CA ALA A 76 -9.68 6.44 -10.08
C ALA A 76 -8.38 6.35 -10.90
N LEU A 77 -8.02 5.15 -11.37
CA LEU A 77 -6.82 4.92 -12.19
C LEU A 77 -6.93 5.53 -13.59
N LYS A 78 -8.13 5.56 -14.17
CA LYS A 78 -8.38 6.17 -15.49
C LYS A 78 -8.25 7.69 -15.45
N GLU A 79 -8.79 8.34 -14.42
CA GLU A 79 -8.69 9.80 -14.26
C GLU A 79 -7.30 10.25 -13.77
N GLY A 80 -6.56 9.39 -13.07
CA GLY A 80 -5.22 9.71 -12.59
C GLY A 80 -5.23 10.70 -11.42
N VAL A 81 -4.13 11.41 -11.24
CA VAL A 81 -3.94 12.40 -10.14
C VAL A 81 -3.38 13.75 -10.62
N SER A 82 -3.14 13.91 -11.93
CA SER A 82 -2.53 15.13 -12.47
C SER A 82 -3.47 16.33 -12.39
N ASP A 83 -4.77 16.10 -12.58
CA ASP A 83 -5.81 17.11 -12.40
C ASP A 83 -6.22 17.19 -10.91
N SER A 84 -6.18 18.39 -10.33
CA SER A 84 -6.68 18.63 -8.96
C SER A 84 -8.13 18.22 -8.77
N ASP A 85 -8.92 18.26 -9.84
CA ASP A 85 -10.33 17.88 -9.88
C ASP A 85 -10.58 16.40 -10.22
N SER A 86 -9.53 15.60 -10.42
CA SER A 86 -9.64 14.15 -10.66
C SER A 86 -10.35 13.43 -9.50
N PHE A 87 -11.04 12.34 -9.82
CA PHE A 87 -11.80 11.54 -8.87
C PHE A 87 -10.98 11.17 -7.63
N ALA A 88 -9.74 10.70 -7.80
CA ALA A 88 -8.89 10.30 -6.69
C ALA A 88 -8.49 11.48 -5.78
N ASN A 89 -8.26 12.67 -6.34
CA ASN A 89 -7.90 13.86 -5.57
C ASN A 89 -9.08 14.43 -4.77
N LYS A 90 -10.31 14.29 -5.29
CA LYS A 90 -11.55 14.70 -4.63
C LYS A 90 -11.95 13.83 -3.44
N LEU A 91 -11.42 12.61 -3.32
CA LEU A 91 -11.72 11.75 -2.18
C LEU A 91 -11.10 12.31 -0.90
N SER A 92 -11.85 12.21 0.21
CA SER A 92 -11.36 12.57 1.54
C SER A 92 -10.23 11.64 1.98
N ASP A 93 -10.34 10.35 1.67
CA ASP A 93 -9.31 9.36 1.94
C ASP A 93 -8.17 9.45 0.91
N LYS A 94 -7.06 10.08 1.31
CA LYS A 94 -5.90 10.32 0.45
C LYS A 94 -5.12 9.06 0.07
N ARG A 95 -5.45 7.90 0.66
CA ARG A 95 -4.83 6.60 0.27
C ARG A 95 -5.15 6.24 -1.18
N TYR A 96 -6.32 6.62 -1.69
CA TYR A 96 -6.70 6.39 -3.08
C TYR A 96 -5.82 7.18 -4.05
N ALA A 97 -5.60 8.48 -3.79
CA ALA A 97 -4.68 9.29 -4.59
C ALA A 97 -3.24 8.75 -4.53
N ALA A 98 -2.79 8.30 -3.35
CA ALA A 98 -1.47 7.68 -3.20
C ALA A 98 -1.34 6.38 -4.03
N PHE A 99 -2.38 5.54 -4.05
CA PHE A 99 -2.43 4.34 -4.86
C PHE A 99 -2.38 4.68 -6.36
N VAL A 100 -3.25 5.57 -6.82
CA VAL A 100 -3.31 5.99 -8.23
C VAL A 100 -1.99 6.63 -8.68
N LYS A 101 -1.36 7.42 -7.82
CA LYS A 101 -0.05 8.02 -8.10
C LYS A 101 1.04 6.96 -8.32
N ALA A 102 0.99 5.85 -7.58
CA ALA A 102 1.97 4.78 -7.70
C ALA A 102 1.78 3.93 -8.95
N PHE A 103 0.52 3.71 -9.34
CA PHE A 103 0.10 2.98 -10.54
C PHE A 103 -0.48 3.94 -11.58
N ASN A 104 0.26 4.99 -11.94
CA ASN A 104 -0.28 6.11 -12.73
C ASN A 104 -0.38 5.78 -14.23
N PHE A 105 -1.31 4.89 -14.57
CA PHE A 105 -1.63 4.52 -15.95
C PHE A 105 -2.11 5.72 -16.78
N ALA A 106 -2.79 6.69 -16.17
CA ALA A 106 -3.23 7.90 -16.85
C ALA A 106 -2.06 8.74 -17.39
N ALA A 107 -0.96 8.85 -16.63
CA ALA A 107 0.23 9.59 -17.05
C ALA A 107 1.22 8.76 -17.87
N TYR A 108 1.39 7.48 -17.54
CA TYR A 108 2.49 6.66 -18.07
C TYR A 108 2.05 5.50 -18.97
N GLY A 109 0.74 5.31 -19.14
CA GLY A 109 0.17 4.23 -19.95
C GLY A 109 0.72 2.87 -19.55
N SER A 110 1.18 2.12 -20.54
CA SER A 110 1.68 0.74 -20.39
C SER A 110 3.01 0.60 -19.66
N THR A 111 3.66 1.71 -19.31
CA THR A 111 4.92 1.71 -18.54
C THR A 111 4.72 2.00 -17.06
N ALA A 112 3.50 2.33 -16.62
CA ALA A 112 3.21 2.71 -15.23
C ALA A 112 3.70 1.71 -14.18
N THR A 113 3.68 0.41 -14.50
CA THR A 113 4.09 -0.69 -13.60
C THR A 113 5.60 -0.99 -13.61
N LEU A 114 6.35 -0.31 -14.47
CA LEU A 114 7.82 -0.40 -14.52
C LEU A 114 8.50 0.57 -13.55
N PHE A 115 7.77 1.54 -13.01
CA PHE A 115 8.31 2.51 -12.08
C PHE A 115 8.57 1.88 -10.70
N PRO A 116 9.63 2.32 -9.98
CA PRO A 116 9.90 1.84 -8.63
C PRO A 116 8.72 1.97 -7.66
N SER A 117 7.86 2.98 -7.85
CA SER A 117 6.64 3.16 -7.04
C SER A 117 5.69 1.98 -7.12
N ALA A 118 5.51 1.41 -8.31
CA ALA A 118 4.66 0.25 -8.55
C ALA A 118 5.36 -1.07 -8.23
N GLN A 119 6.69 -1.09 -8.09
CA GLN A 119 7.48 -2.27 -7.76
C GLN A 119 7.89 -2.26 -6.29
N GLN A 120 9.17 -2.01 -6.00
CA GLN A 120 9.73 -2.05 -4.66
C GLN A 120 8.99 -1.10 -3.70
N GLY A 121 8.60 0.10 -4.15
CA GLY A 121 7.86 1.04 -3.31
C GLY A 121 6.49 0.52 -2.86
N THR A 122 5.86 -0.38 -3.62
CA THR A 122 4.64 -1.07 -3.18
C THR A 122 4.97 -2.22 -2.23
N VAL A 123 6.05 -2.96 -2.46
CA VAL A 123 6.52 -4.02 -1.55
C VAL A 123 6.85 -3.45 -0.18
N ASP A 124 7.61 -2.36 -0.10
CA ASP A 124 7.97 -1.71 1.16
C ASP A 124 6.72 -1.29 1.97
N LYS A 125 5.71 -0.76 1.26
CA LYS A 125 4.43 -0.41 1.86
C LYS A 125 3.65 -1.63 2.33
N TYR A 126 3.68 -2.73 1.57
CA TYR A 126 3.06 -4.00 1.95
C TYR A 126 3.67 -4.56 3.23
N MET A 127 5.00 -4.59 3.33
CA MET A 127 5.69 -5.08 4.52
C MET A 127 5.34 -4.23 5.73
N ARG A 128 5.38 -2.91 5.58
CA ARG A 128 5.04 -1.98 6.66
C ARG A 128 3.57 -2.09 7.08
N GLN A 129 2.65 -2.23 6.14
CA GLN A 129 1.24 -2.42 6.45
C GLN A 129 1.01 -3.75 7.17
N THR A 130 1.65 -4.82 6.73
CA THR A 130 1.52 -6.15 7.35
C THR A 130 2.10 -6.15 8.77
N LEU A 131 3.23 -5.46 9.00
CA LEU A 131 3.77 -5.25 10.35
C LEU A 131 2.76 -4.55 11.26
N GLU A 132 2.15 -3.46 10.78
CA GLU A 132 1.15 -2.70 11.53
C GLU A 132 -0.12 -3.54 11.83
N GLU A 133 -0.58 -4.33 10.87
CA GLU A 133 -1.72 -5.25 11.03
C GLU A 133 -1.43 -6.36 12.06
N ASN A 134 -0.30 -7.07 11.90
CA ASN A 134 0.13 -8.12 12.83
C ASN A 134 0.26 -7.60 14.28
N ALA A 135 0.82 -6.39 14.43
CA ALA A 135 0.90 -5.74 15.75
C ALA A 135 -0.50 -5.41 16.30
N GLY A 136 -1.45 -5.03 15.44
CA GLY A 136 -2.84 -4.71 15.79
C GLY A 136 -3.65 -5.92 16.23
N GLU A 137 -3.39 -7.10 15.67
CA GLU A 137 -4.01 -8.35 16.11
C GLU A 137 -3.74 -8.64 17.59
N THR A 138 -2.56 -8.25 18.08
CA THR A 138 -2.20 -8.37 19.50
C THR A 138 -2.62 -7.14 20.31
N ASN A 139 -2.42 -5.93 19.76
CA ASN A 139 -2.74 -4.67 20.44
C ASN A 139 -3.00 -3.53 19.45
N GLN A 140 -4.26 -3.11 19.35
CA GLN A 140 -4.68 -2.02 18.45
C GLN A 140 -3.97 -0.69 18.72
N GLY A 141 -3.63 -0.40 19.99
CA GLY A 141 -2.86 0.80 20.34
C GLY A 141 -1.46 0.80 19.74
N VAL A 142 -0.83 -0.38 19.59
CA VAL A 142 0.49 -0.51 18.95
C VAL A 142 0.38 -0.25 17.45
N ARG A 143 -0.66 -0.80 16.79
CA ARG A 143 -0.94 -0.51 15.38
C ARG A 143 -1.09 0.98 15.13
N LEU A 144 -1.90 1.66 15.95
CA LEU A 144 -2.13 3.10 15.86
C LEU A 144 -0.82 3.89 16.04
N ALA A 145 0.03 3.51 17.00
CA ALA A 145 1.32 4.15 17.23
C ALA A 145 2.29 3.96 16.05
N LEU A 146 2.39 2.75 15.50
CA LEU A 146 3.23 2.46 14.33
C LEU A 146 2.75 3.17 13.06
N TYR A 147 1.42 3.23 12.87
CA TYR A 147 0.79 3.99 11.79
C TYR A 147 1.09 5.48 11.92
N PHE A 148 0.92 6.06 13.12
CA PHE A 148 1.23 7.46 13.37
C PHE A 148 2.72 7.75 13.14
N GLN A 149 3.63 6.91 13.63
CA GLN A 149 5.07 7.02 13.37
C GLN A 149 5.39 7.03 11.87
N ARG A 150 4.67 6.24 11.05
CA ARG A 150 4.83 6.23 9.60
C ARG A 150 4.34 7.51 8.94
N LYS A 151 3.19 8.02 9.38
CA LYS A 151 2.46 9.10 8.71
C LYS A 151 2.86 10.49 9.19
N ALA A 152 3.39 10.63 10.40
CA ALA A 152 3.75 11.92 10.99
C ALA A 152 4.64 12.80 10.09
N PRO A 153 5.64 12.27 9.36
CA PRO A 153 6.45 13.10 8.45
C PRO A 153 5.66 13.67 7.25
N ASP A 154 4.56 13.02 6.84
CA ASP A 154 3.74 13.43 5.70
C ASP A 154 2.66 14.46 6.10
N ILE A 155 2.47 14.72 7.40
CA ILE A 155 1.48 15.68 7.89
C ILE A 155 2.09 17.07 7.86
N THR A 156 1.83 17.81 6.79
CA THR A 156 2.30 19.20 6.59
C THR A 156 1.24 20.26 6.92
N ASN A 157 -0.02 19.86 7.11
CA ASN A 157 -1.11 20.75 7.51
C ASN A 157 -1.93 20.12 8.65
N TRP A 158 -2.22 20.93 9.67
CA TRP A 158 -2.92 20.56 10.89
C TRP A 158 -4.42 20.87 10.85
N TYR A 159 -4.86 21.52 9.76
CA TYR A 159 -6.25 21.86 9.44
C TYR A 159 -6.73 21.16 8.17
#